data_AF-A0A1W9UB00-F1
#
_entry.id   AF-A0A1W9UB00-F1
#
_cell.length_a   1.000
_cell.length_b   1.000
_cell.length_c   1.000
_cell.angle_alpha   90.00
_cell.angle_beta   90.00
_cell.angle_gamma   90.00
#
_symmetry.space_group_name_H-M   'P 1'
#
loop_
_entity.id
_entity.type
_entity.pdbx_description
1 polymer ?
#
loop_
_entity_poly.entity_id
_entity_poly.type
_entity_poly.pdbx_seq_one_letter_code
_entity_poly.pdbx_strand_id
1 'polypeptide(L)'
;MDDPIIARTIEILDTDPDFFVPLKKLWLMLQGEGLALDIEQEELGRMLLEDKRFEFTFGAEHAAEFEDDAPELAAGMGRVMEMLGFYSGERVKLTSRKMTAEDVFAAMTRNLTRMNEALQGAWEARPAGNQEIENQLIDILAVGQKLEREIQALVERQREDKE
;
A
#
# COMPACT_ATOMS: atom_id res chain seq x y z
N MET A 1 -19.57 10.42 -22.99
CA MET A 1 -18.46 11.29 -22.60
C MET A 1 -17.99 10.69 -21.30
N ASP A 2 -16.83 10.05 -21.31
CA ASP A 2 -16.33 9.36 -20.11
C ASP A 2 -16.10 10.41 -19.03
N ASP A 3 -16.62 10.13 -17.83
CA ASP A 3 -16.47 10.96 -16.65
C ASP A 3 -14.97 11.27 -16.42
N PRO A 4 -14.57 12.55 -16.26
CA PRO A 4 -13.17 12.92 -16.09
C PRO A 4 -12.50 12.23 -14.90
N ILE A 5 -13.24 11.93 -13.83
CA ILE A 5 -12.74 11.18 -12.67
C ILE A 5 -12.41 9.75 -13.08
N ILE A 6 -13.29 9.10 -13.84
CA ILE A 6 -13.11 7.73 -14.31
C ILE A 6 -11.95 7.64 -15.31
N ALA A 7 -11.89 8.54 -16.28
CA ALA A 7 -10.79 8.61 -17.24
C ALA A 7 -9.45 8.77 -16.53
N ARG A 8 -9.37 9.68 -15.55
CA ARG A 8 -8.14 9.89 -14.80
C ARG A 8 -7.77 8.71 -13.91
N THR A 9 -8.77 8.05 -13.30
CA THR A 9 -8.55 6.85 -12.49
C THR A 9 -7.94 5.73 -13.35
N ILE A 10 -8.40 5.56 -14.58
CA ILE A 10 -7.82 4.60 -15.53
C ILE A 10 -6.35 4.94 -15.80
N GLU A 11 -6.01 6.20 -16.09
CA GLU A 11 -4.63 6.61 -16.33
C GLU A 11 -3.72 6.35 -15.11
N ILE A 12 -4.21 6.64 -13.90
CA ILE A 12 -3.47 6.36 -12.67
C ILE A 12 -3.24 4.85 -12.53
N LEU A 13 -4.27 4.03 -12.64
CA LEU A 13 -4.16 2.58 -12.47
C LEU A 13 -3.35 1.88 -13.57
N ASP A 14 -3.31 2.45 -14.77
CA ASP A 14 -2.52 1.93 -15.89
C ASP A 14 -1.01 2.19 -15.69
N THR A 15 -0.67 3.30 -15.03
CA THR A 15 0.72 3.73 -14.80
C THR A 15 1.25 3.42 -13.40
N ASP A 16 0.39 3.15 -12.42
CA ASP A 16 0.81 2.86 -11.04
C ASP A 16 1.61 1.55 -11.01
N PRO A 17 2.78 1.53 -10.36
CA PRO A 17 3.58 0.32 -10.26
C PRO A 17 2.85 -0.79 -9.50
N ASP A 18 1.99 -0.45 -8.55
CA ASP A 18 1.21 -1.40 -7.76
C ASP A 18 -0.06 -1.79 -8.51
N PHE A 19 -0.32 -3.10 -8.57
CA PHE A 19 -1.41 -3.64 -9.39
C PHE A 19 -2.79 -3.35 -8.78
N PHE A 20 -2.87 -3.48 -7.45
CA PHE A 20 -4.03 -3.09 -6.65
C PHE A 20 -3.66 -1.85 -5.86
N VAL A 21 -4.30 -0.74 -6.21
CA VAL A 21 -4.04 0.56 -5.59
C VAL A 21 -5.10 0.81 -4.51
N PRO A 22 -4.71 1.28 -3.30
CA PRO A 22 -5.69 1.63 -2.28
C PRO A 22 -6.67 2.69 -2.77
N LEU A 23 -7.98 2.47 -2.54
CA LEU A 23 -9.02 3.41 -2.96
C LEU A 23 -8.80 4.80 -2.36
N LYS A 24 -8.44 4.85 -1.06
CA LYS A 24 -8.10 6.09 -0.38
C LYS A 24 -6.95 6.85 -1.02
N LYS A 25 -5.89 6.14 -1.45
CA LYS A 25 -4.76 6.75 -2.17
C LYS A 25 -5.22 7.38 -3.48
N LEU A 26 -6.05 6.67 -4.26
CA LEU A 26 -6.59 7.21 -5.52
C LEU A 26 -7.45 8.45 -5.30
N TRP A 27 -8.33 8.41 -4.31
CA TRP A 27 -9.18 9.54 -3.95
C TRP A 27 -8.35 10.78 -3.61
N LEU A 28 -7.33 10.63 -2.76
CA LEU A 28 -6.41 11.72 -2.40
C LEU A 28 -5.61 12.25 -3.60
N MET A 29 -5.17 11.38 -4.51
CA MET A 29 -4.49 11.79 -5.74
C MET A 29 -5.40 12.61 -6.65
N LEU A 30 -6.64 12.16 -6.85
CA LEU A 30 -7.64 12.87 -7.65
C LEU A 30 -7.94 14.26 -7.05
N GLN A 31 -8.12 14.33 -5.73
CA GLN A 31 -8.31 15.61 -5.04
C GLN A 31 -7.10 16.54 -5.17
N GLY A 32 -5.88 16.00 -5.08
CA GLY A 32 -4.64 16.74 -5.30
C GLY A 32 -4.53 17.34 -6.72
N GLU A 33 -5.21 16.74 -7.70
CA GLU A 33 -5.31 17.23 -9.08
C GLU A 33 -6.53 18.13 -9.33
N GLY A 34 -7.33 18.41 -8.30
CA GLY A 34 -8.55 19.22 -8.39
C GLY A 34 -9.77 18.46 -8.94
N LEU A 35 -9.73 17.14 -8.99
CA LEU A 35 -10.84 16.26 -9.32
C LEU A 35 -11.47 15.68 -8.04
N ALA A 36 -12.71 15.20 -8.10
CA ALA A 36 -13.39 14.56 -6.97
C ALA A 36 -13.40 15.39 -5.67
N LEU A 37 -13.41 16.72 -5.78
CA LEU A 37 -13.42 17.65 -4.63
C LEU A 37 -14.78 17.68 -3.91
N ASP A 38 -15.82 17.23 -4.59
CA ASP A 38 -17.22 17.26 -4.16
C ASP A 38 -17.78 15.87 -3.82
N ILE A 39 -16.95 14.82 -3.88
CA ILE A 39 -17.34 13.45 -3.55
C ILE A 39 -16.46 12.88 -2.44
N GLU A 40 -17.08 12.11 -1.56
CA GLU A 40 -16.41 11.36 -0.50
C GLU A 40 -15.77 10.08 -1.06
N GLN A 41 -14.84 9.49 -0.30
CA GLN A 41 -14.15 8.26 -0.71
C GLN A 41 -15.13 7.11 -1.01
N GLU A 42 -16.18 6.95 -0.21
CA GLU A 42 -17.20 5.90 -0.38
C GLU A 42 -18.03 6.11 -1.64
N GLU A 43 -18.21 7.36 -2.07
CA GLU A 43 -18.89 7.68 -3.33
C GLU A 43 -18.00 7.34 -4.53
N LEU A 44 -16.72 7.68 -4.49
CA LEU A 44 -15.76 7.21 -5.48
C LEU A 44 -15.73 5.68 -5.56
N GLY A 45 -15.71 5.00 -4.40
CA GLY A 45 -15.76 3.54 -4.33
C GLY A 45 -16.97 2.95 -5.04
N ARG A 46 -18.17 3.49 -4.78
CA ARG A 46 -19.41 3.08 -5.45
C ARG A 46 -19.37 3.33 -6.96
N MET A 47 -18.90 4.50 -7.39
CA MET A 47 -18.78 4.85 -8.82
C MET A 47 -17.89 3.85 -9.56
N LEU A 48 -16.74 3.49 -8.97
CA LEU A 48 -15.82 2.53 -9.56
C LEU A 48 -16.35 1.10 -9.50
N LEU A 49 -17.05 0.72 -8.44
CA LEU A 49 -17.63 -0.62 -8.28
C LEU A 49 -18.72 -0.92 -9.31
N GLU A 50 -19.50 0.09 -9.71
CA GLU A 50 -20.53 -0.03 -10.74
C GLU A 50 -19.95 -0.10 -12.17
N ASP A 51 -18.69 0.30 -12.36
CA ASP A 51 -18.01 0.26 -13.65
C ASP A 51 -17.18 -1.03 -13.81
N LYS A 52 -17.59 -1.87 -14.77
CA LYS A 52 -16.97 -3.16 -15.11
C LYS A 52 -15.50 -3.10 -15.54
N ARG A 53 -14.93 -1.92 -15.74
CA ARG A 53 -13.50 -1.73 -16.02
C ARG A 53 -12.64 -1.90 -14.77
N PHE A 54 -13.25 -1.88 -13.58
CA PHE A 54 -12.56 -1.98 -12.30
C PHE A 54 -12.89 -3.29 -11.58
N GLU A 55 -11.93 -3.76 -10.79
CA GLU A 55 -12.08 -4.93 -9.91
C GLU A 55 -11.55 -4.58 -8.52
N PHE A 56 -12.29 -4.99 -7.50
CA PHE A 56 -12.01 -4.68 -6.11
C PHE A 56 -11.50 -5.90 -5.34
N THR A 57 -10.65 -5.65 -4.35
CA THR A 57 -10.26 -6.61 -3.32
C THR A 57 -10.17 -5.91 -1.97
N PHE A 58 -10.29 -6.67 -0.89
CA PHE A 58 -10.02 -6.17 0.45
C PHE A 58 -8.51 -6.05 0.69
N GLY A 59 -8.10 -4.93 1.30
CA GLY A 59 -6.77 -4.72 1.86
C GLY A 59 -6.67 -5.18 3.31
N ALA A 60 -5.54 -4.87 3.94
CA ALA A 60 -5.33 -5.15 5.35
C ALA A 60 -5.92 -4.02 6.20
N GLU A 61 -6.56 -4.36 7.32
CA GLU A 61 -7.01 -3.37 8.29
C GLU A 61 -5.93 -3.22 9.37
N HIS A 62 -5.14 -2.15 9.28
CA HIS A 62 -3.95 -1.98 10.11
C HIS A 62 -4.22 -1.57 11.57
N ALA A 63 -5.42 -1.08 11.87
CA ALA A 63 -5.77 -0.54 13.19
C ALA A 63 -6.93 -1.26 13.88
N ALA A 64 -7.47 -2.33 13.28
CA ALA A 64 -8.67 -3.02 13.75
C ALA A 64 -8.58 -3.51 15.20
N GLU A 65 -7.37 -3.89 15.65
CA GLU A 65 -7.14 -4.36 17.02
C GLU A 65 -7.33 -3.26 18.09
N PHE A 66 -7.27 -1.99 17.70
CA PHE A 66 -7.36 -0.84 18.62
C PHE A 66 -8.62 0.00 18.41
N GLU A 67 -9.43 -0.30 17.39
CA GLU A 67 -10.60 0.52 17.01
C GLU A 67 -11.64 0.62 18.12
N ASP A 68 -11.90 -0.48 18.83
CA ASP A 68 -12.91 -0.53 19.89
C ASP A 68 -12.40 0.03 21.22
N ASP A 69 -11.17 -0.32 21.60
CA ASP A 69 -10.62 0.00 22.93
C ASP A 69 -9.93 1.37 23.00
N ALA A 70 -9.39 1.86 21.88
CA ALA A 70 -8.62 3.11 21.82
C ALA A 70 -8.74 3.80 20.45
N PRO A 71 -9.92 4.34 20.09
CA PRO A 71 -10.20 4.87 18.75
C PRO A 71 -9.27 6.05 18.35
N GLU A 72 -8.86 6.89 19.29
CA GLU A 72 -7.91 7.98 19.02
C GLU A 72 -6.51 7.45 18.69
N LEU A 73 -6.08 6.38 19.37
CA LEU A 73 -4.80 5.71 19.10
C LEU A 73 -4.85 5.01 17.74
N ALA A 74 -5.94 4.29 17.45
CA ALA A 74 -6.19 3.66 16.15
C ALA A 74 -6.12 4.68 15.00
N ALA A 75 -6.81 5.81 15.14
CA ALA A 75 -6.79 6.88 14.15
C ALA A 75 -5.41 7.53 14.01
N GLY A 76 -4.67 7.70 15.11
CA GLY A 76 -3.29 8.19 15.10
C GLY A 76 -2.33 7.26 14.35
N MET A 77 -2.37 5.96 14.68
CA MET A 77 -1.58 4.94 14.00
C MET A 77 -1.94 4.83 12.52
N GLY A 78 -3.23 4.86 12.17
CA GLY A 78 -3.69 4.83 10.79
C GLY A 78 -3.09 5.97 9.96
N ARG A 79 -3.10 7.20 10.46
CA ARG A 79 -2.46 8.34 9.76
C ARG A 79 -0.96 8.16 9.56
N VAL A 80 -0.26 7.64 10.57
CA VAL A 80 1.19 7.38 10.46
C VAL A 80 1.47 6.30 9.43
N MET A 81 0.70 5.21 9.44
CA MET A 81 0.82 4.12 8.45
C MET A 81 0.56 4.64 7.03
N GLU A 82 -0.46 5.46 6.83
CA GLU A 82 -0.78 6.06 5.53
C GLU A 82 0.33 6.99 5.03
N MET A 83 0.93 7.80 5.91
CA MET A 83 2.10 8.61 5.58
C MET A 83 3.30 7.77 5.12
N LEU A 84 3.44 6.56 5.67
CA LEU A 84 4.46 5.58 5.27
C LEU A 84 4.06 4.78 4.02
N GLY A 85 2.90 5.08 3.42
CA GLY A 85 2.39 4.42 2.22
C GLY A 85 1.58 3.14 2.48
N PHE A 86 1.27 2.83 3.75
CA PHE A 86 0.46 1.69 4.16
C PHE A 86 -0.99 2.14 4.40
N TYR A 87 -1.82 2.02 3.37
CA TYR A 87 -3.24 2.34 3.42
C TYR A 87 -4.08 1.10 3.73
N SER A 88 -5.03 1.26 4.65
CA SER A 88 -6.07 0.26 4.93
C SER A 88 -7.21 0.29 3.91
N GLY A 89 -8.12 -0.68 4.01
CA GLY A 89 -9.38 -0.69 3.27
C GLY A 89 -9.30 -1.27 1.86
N GLU A 90 -10.33 -0.94 1.07
CA GLU A 90 -10.51 -1.46 -0.28
C GLU A 90 -9.38 -1.06 -1.23
N ARG A 91 -9.04 -1.99 -2.13
CA ARG A 91 -8.06 -1.77 -3.19
C ARG A 91 -8.71 -2.07 -4.53
N VAL A 92 -8.34 -1.29 -5.53
CA VAL A 92 -8.93 -1.36 -6.87
C VAL A 92 -7.83 -1.52 -7.91
N LYS A 93 -8.15 -2.24 -8.99
CA LYS A 93 -7.33 -2.38 -10.18
C LYS A 93 -8.17 -2.24 -11.45
N LEU A 94 -7.50 -2.12 -12.59
CA LEU A 94 -8.15 -2.28 -13.89
C LEU A 94 -8.33 -3.76 -14.23
N THR A 95 -9.52 -4.14 -14.69
CA THR A 95 -9.82 -5.48 -15.20
C THR A 95 -9.00 -5.83 -16.44
N SER A 96 -8.62 -4.82 -17.25
CA SER A 96 -7.80 -5.00 -18.45
C SER A 96 -6.34 -5.35 -18.15
N ARG A 97 -5.82 -4.93 -16.99
CA ARG A 97 -4.45 -5.22 -16.58
C ARG A 97 -4.37 -6.68 -16.18
N LYS A 98 -3.41 -7.42 -16.74
CA LYS A 98 -3.15 -8.82 -16.38
C LYS A 98 -1.95 -8.88 -15.45
N MET A 99 -2.11 -9.52 -14.30
CA MET A 99 -1.03 -9.66 -13.33
C MET A 99 -0.11 -10.78 -13.79
N THR A 100 1.16 -10.46 -13.97
CA THR A 100 2.20 -11.46 -14.23
C THR A 100 2.94 -11.80 -12.93
N ALA A 101 3.68 -12.90 -12.93
CA ALA A 101 4.54 -13.24 -11.80
C ALA A 101 5.61 -12.15 -11.55
N GLU A 102 6.12 -11.50 -12.60
CA GLU A 102 7.07 -10.39 -12.46
C GLU A 102 6.44 -9.19 -11.74
N ASP A 103 5.17 -8.86 -12.04
CA ASP A 103 4.47 -7.79 -11.35
C ASP A 103 4.34 -8.06 -9.85
N VAL A 104 4.03 -9.32 -9.48
CA VAL A 104 3.93 -9.75 -8.08
C VAL A 104 5.29 -9.61 -7.39
N PHE A 105 6.36 -10.13 -7.99
CA PHE A 105 7.70 -10.02 -7.41
C PHE A 105 8.19 -8.58 -7.29
N ALA A 106 7.90 -7.74 -8.30
CA ALA A 106 8.24 -6.32 -8.26
C ALA A 106 7.46 -5.60 -7.14
N ALA A 107 6.17 -5.90 -6.96
CA ALA A 107 5.36 -5.36 -5.88
C ALA A 107 5.87 -5.81 -4.50
N MET A 108 6.19 -7.09 -4.33
CA MET A 108 6.77 -7.61 -3.09
C MET A 108 8.08 -6.91 -2.74
N THR A 109 8.96 -6.74 -3.72
CA THR A 109 10.25 -6.05 -3.54
C THR A 109 10.04 -4.62 -3.08
N ARG A 110 9.18 -3.85 -3.77
CA ARG A 110 8.89 -2.46 -3.39
C ARG A 110 8.29 -2.34 -1.99
N ASN A 111 7.33 -3.19 -1.65
CA ASN A 111 6.69 -3.17 -0.33
C ASN A 111 7.71 -3.46 0.77
N LEU A 112 8.61 -4.40 0.53
CA LEU A 112 9.66 -4.73 1.48
C LEU A 112 10.69 -3.60 1.65
N THR A 113 11.08 -2.95 0.56
CA THR A 113 11.92 -1.75 0.62
C THR A 113 11.26 -0.66 1.47
N ARG A 114 9.98 -0.35 1.21
CA ARG A 114 9.23 0.64 2.01
C ARG A 114 9.16 0.25 3.49
N MET A 115 8.95 -1.04 3.79
CA MET A 115 8.93 -1.54 5.16
C MET A 115 10.29 -1.37 5.86
N ASN A 116 11.39 -1.74 5.18
CA ASN A 116 12.74 -1.60 5.73
C ASN A 116 13.10 -0.12 5.95
N GLU A 117 12.72 0.78 5.04
CA GLU A 117 12.87 2.23 5.20
C GLU A 117 12.09 2.76 6.41
N ALA A 118 10.84 2.32 6.58
CA ALA A 118 10.02 2.71 7.73
C ALA A 118 10.61 2.22 9.07
N LEU A 119 11.10 0.97 9.11
CA LEU A 119 11.77 0.42 10.29
C LEU A 119 13.08 1.15 10.61
N GLN A 120 13.84 1.53 9.59
CA GLN A 120 15.05 2.34 9.76
C GLN A 120 14.70 3.73 10.28
N GLY A 121 13.65 4.38 9.76
CA GLY A 121 13.15 5.65 10.29
C GLY A 121 12.72 5.53 11.75
N ALA A 122 12.04 4.44 12.12
CA ALA A 122 11.68 4.16 13.51
C ALA A 122 12.91 3.99 14.42
N TRP A 123 13.97 3.32 13.92
CA TRP A 123 15.24 3.20 14.63
C TRP A 123 15.92 4.55 14.85
N GLU A 124 15.90 5.44 13.87
CA GLU A 124 16.48 6.78 13.96
C GLU A 124 15.70 7.71 14.90
N ALA A 125 14.38 7.57 14.96
CA ALA A 125 13.49 8.36 15.81
C ALA A 125 13.32 7.81 17.24
N ARG A 126 13.91 6.65 17.56
CA ARG A 126 13.67 5.96 18.83
C ARG A 126 14.14 6.78 20.04
N PRO A 127 13.46 6.70 21.20
CA PRO A 127 13.95 7.30 22.44
C PRO A 127 15.22 6.61 22.93
N ALA A 128 16.26 7.39 23.23
CA ALA A 128 17.51 6.85 23.77
C ALA A 128 17.30 6.24 25.17
N GLY A 129 17.95 5.10 25.43
CA GLY A 129 17.99 4.47 26.75
C GLY A 129 16.83 3.53 27.07
N ASN A 130 15.94 3.24 26.10
CA ASN A 130 14.96 2.17 26.23
C ASN A 130 15.46 0.88 25.56
N GLN A 131 16.23 0.09 26.32
CA GLN A 131 16.89 -1.12 25.81
C GLN A 131 15.90 -2.19 25.30
N GLU A 132 14.70 -2.25 25.85
CA GLU A 132 13.67 -3.19 25.39
C GLU A 132 13.20 -2.85 23.97
N ILE A 133 12.86 -1.58 23.73
CA ILE A 133 12.47 -1.08 22.39
C ILE A 133 13.64 -1.23 21.42
N GLU A 134 14.87 -0.93 21.84
CA GLU A 134 16.05 -1.07 20.99
C GLU A 134 16.27 -2.52 20.55
N ASN A 135 16.18 -3.49 21.47
CA ASN A 135 16.32 -4.90 21.13
C ASN A 135 15.22 -5.37 20.17
N GLN A 136 13.95 -5.00 20.44
CA GLN A 136 12.83 -5.35 19.57
C GLN A 136 13.01 -4.80 18.15
N LEU A 137 13.44 -3.54 18.01
CA LEU A 137 13.69 -2.94 16.70
C LEU A 137 14.85 -3.63 15.95
N ILE A 138 15.93 -3.98 16.65
CA ILE A 138 17.05 -4.72 16.05
C ILE A 138 16.58 -6.08 15.52
N ASP A 139 15.81 -6.82 16.31
CA ASP A 139 15.29 -8.13 15.93
C ASP A 139 14.39 -8.02 14.69
N ILE A 140 13.49 -7.04 14.65
CA ILE A 140 12.59 -6.81 13.52
C ILE A 140 13.39 -6.39 12.27
N LEU A 141 14.38 -5.51 12.40
CA LEU A 141 15.26 -5.11 11.29
C LEU A 141 16.04 -6.31 10.72
N ALA A 142 16.55 -7.20 11.58
CA ALA A 142 17.25 -8.41 11.16
C ALA A 142 16.33 -9.36 10.38
N VAL A 143 15.07 -9.50 10.81
CA VAL A 143 14.05 -10.27 10.09
C VAL A 143 13.74 -9.64 8.73
N GLY A 144 13.56 -8.32 8.66
CA GLY A 144 13.31 -7.58 7.41
C GLY A 144 14.43 -7.77 6.39
N GLN A 145 15.69 -7.66 6.82
CA GLN A 145 16.85 -7.90 5.95
C GLN A 145 16.95 -9.36 5.48
N LYS A 146 16.60 -10.33 6.32
CA LYS A 146 16.60 -11.73 5.93
C LYS A 146 15.53 -11.99 4.86
N LEU A 147 14.33 -11.46 5.07
CA LEU A 147 13.22 -11.58 4.11
C LEU A 147 13.58 -10.95 2.75
N GLU A 148 14.33 -9.85 2.76
CA GLU A 148 14.81 -9.19 1.54
C GLU A 148 15.72 -10.08 0.71
N ARG A 149 16.69 -10.74 1.36
CA ARG A 149 17.58 -11.68 0.67
C ARG A 149 16.81 -12.88 0.11
N GLU A 150 15.82 -13.39 0.85
CA GLU A 150 15.00 -14.52 0.39
C GLU A 150 14.16 -14.15 -0.83
N ILE A 151 13.53 -12.96 -0.83
CA ILE A 151 12.76 -12.48 -1.98
C ILE A 151 13.69 -12.22 -3.18
N GLN A 152 14.84 -11.57 -2.99
CA GLN A 152 15.81 -11.35 -4.07
C GLN A 152 16.28 -12.68 -4.69
N ALA A 153 16.54 -13.71 -3.86
CA ALA A 153 16.92 -15.03 -4.36
C ALA A 153 15.79 -15.72 -5.16
N LEU A 154 14.52 -15.54 -4.76
CA LEU A 154 13.38 -16.05 -5.53
C LEU A 154 13.22 -15.34 -6.87
N VAL A 155 13.44 -14.01 -6.90
CA VAL A 155 13.39 -13.22 -8.14
C VAL A 155 14.47 -13.67 -9.12
N GLU A 156 15.68 -13.93 -8.64
CA GLU A 156 16.78 -14.37 -9.51
C GLU A 156 16.49 -15.75 -10.12
N ARG A 157 16.02 -16.71 -9.32
CA ARG A 157 15.63 -18.04 -9.84
C ARG A 157 14.53 -17.95 -10.89
N GLN A 158 13.56 -17.07 -10.71
CA GLN A 158 12.47 -16.88 -11.68
C GLN A 158 12.97 -16.30 -13.02
N ARG A 159 14.09 -15.55 -13.02
CA ARG A 159 14.74 -15.08 -14.25
C ARG A 159 15.51 -16.21 -14.94
N GLU A 160 16.27 -16.99 -14.17
CA GLU A 160 17.02 -18.15 -14.67
C GLU A 160 16.10 -19.21 -15.30
N ASP A 161 14.92 -19.47 -14.72
CA ASP A 161 13.95 -20.45 -15.24
C ASP A 161 13.25 -20.00 -16.56
N LYS A 162 13.43 -18.74 -16.97
CA LYS A 162 12.85 -18.17 -18.20
C LYS A 162 13.83 -18.05 -19.36
N GLU A 163 15.13 -18.27 -19.13
CA GLU A 163 16.20 -18.30 -20.15
C GLU A 163 16.36 -19.70 -20.76
#